data_AF-A0A248LI69-F1
#
_entry.id   AF-A0A248LI69-F1
#
_cell.length_a   1.000
_cell.length_b   1.000
_cell.length_c   1.000
_cell.angle_alpha   90.00
_cell.angle_beta   90.00
_cell.angle_gamma   90.00
#
_symmetry.space_group_name_H-M   'P 1'
#
loop_
_entity.id
_entity.type
_entity.pdbx_description
1 polymer ?
#
loop_
_entity_poly.entity_id
_entity_poly.type
_entity_poly.pdbx_seq_one_letter_code
_entity_poly.pdbx_strand_id
1 'polypeptide(L)'
;MKRLMMGLVAVLISTAAMAAVDVNSATQAQLEDVKGLGPVKAKAIIDYRQKNGPFKTLDDLDKVEGFGRKSIDKLRAELSIGNRPVAATKAVAGKPVKP
;
A
#
# COMPACT_ATOMS: atom_id res chain seq x y z
N MET A 1 -8.36 -45.54 -32.18
CA MET A 1 -8.13 -45.90 -30.76
C MET A 1 -7.13 -44.92 -30.17
N LYS A 2 -7.48 -44.29 -29.03
CA LYS A 2 -6.61 -43.99 -27.86
C LYS A 2 -5.19 -43.46 -28.19
N ARG A 3 -4.71 -42.29 -27.74
CA ARG A 3 -4.76 -41.67 -26.41
C ARG A 3 -4.31 -40.20 -26.58
N LEU A 4 -5.08 -39.22 -26.12
CA LEU A 4 -5.07 -38.68 -24.74
C LEU A 4 -3.90 -37.71 -24.48
N MET A 5 -4.26 -36.57 -23.89
CA MET A 5 -3.46 -35.58 -23.15
C MET A 5 -2.90 -34.45 -24.03
N MET A 6 -3.51 -33.26 -24.11
CA MET A 6 -4.05 -32.39 -23.04
C MET A 6 -3.00 -32.12 -21.97
N GLY A 7 -1.98 -31.35 -22.35
CA GLY A 7 -0.98 -30.76 -21.45
C GLY A 7 -1.09 -29.24 -21.49
N LEU A 8 -2.21 -28.68 -21.05
CA LEU A 8 -2.34 -27.26 -20.78
C LEU A 8 -1.80 -26.99 -19.37
N VAL A 9 -0.48 -26.85 -19.24
CA VAL A 9 0.12 -26.29 -18.02
C VAL A 9 0.44 -24.84 -18.32
N ALA A 10 -0.61 -24.01 -18.34
CA ALA A 10 -0.45 -22.56 -18.28
C ALA A 10 -0.03 -22.21 -16.84
N VAL A 11 1.28 -22.21 -16.59
CA VAL A 11 1.84 -21.62 -15.37
C VAL A 11 1.57 -20.11 -15.46
N LEU A 12 0.45 -19.69 -14.86
CA LEU A 12 0.22 -18.29 -14.53
C LEU A 12 1.24 -17.91 -13.47
N ILE A 13 2.42 -17.50 -13.91
CA ILE A 13 3.38 -16.78 -13.08
C ILE A 13 2.67 -15.49 -12.67
N SER A 14 2.02 -15.52 -11.52
CA SER A 14 1.53 -14.33 -10.85
C SER A 14 2.77 -13.55 -10.43
N THR A 15 3.21 -12.67 -11.33
CA THR A 15 4.19 -11.64 -11.01
C THR A 15 3.53 -10.74 -9.99
N ALA A 16 3.81 -10.99 -8.71
CA ALA A 16 3.49 -10.07 -7.64
C ALA A 16 4.30 -8.80 -7.92
N ALA A 17 3.70 -7.87 -8.67
CA ALA A 17 4.19 -6.52 -8.77
C ALA A 17 4.21 -6.00 -7.34
N MET A 18 5.41 -5.90 -6.76
CA MET A 18 5.65 -5.24 -5.48
C MET A 18 5.33 -3.76 -5.67
N ALA A 19 4.04 -3.45 -5.70
CA ALA A 19 3.55 -2.09 -5.73
C ALA A 19 3.73 -1.55 -4.31
N ALA A 20 4.53 -0.49 -4.19
CA ALA A 20 4.72 0.18 -2.91
C ALA A 20 3.36 0.55 -2.31
N VAL A 21 3.17 0.22 -1.03
CA VAL A 21 1.91 0.42 -0.31
C VAL A 21 1.80 1.89 0.08
N ASP A 22 0.74 2.55 -0.36
CA ASP A 22 0.52 3.96 -0.04
C ASP A 22 0.02 4.12 1.40
N VAL A 23 0.75 4.84 2.26
CA VAL A 23 0.39 4.95 3.68
C VAL A 23 -0.87 5.79 3.94
N ASN A 24 -1.24 6.66 3.01
CA ASN A 24 -2.41 7.53 3.14
C ASN A 24 -3.70 6.82 2.75
N SER A 25 -3.64 5.89 1.78
CA SER A 25 -4.80 5.13 1.28
C SER A 25 -4.84 3.67 1.74
N ALA A 26 -3.74 3.09 2.21
CA ALA A 26 -3.72 1.67 2.57
C ALA A 26 -4.66 1.34 3.73
N THR A 27 -5.21 0.14 3.67
CA THR A 27 -5.97 -0.47 4.76
C THR A 27 -5.02 -1.08 5.80
N GLN A 28 -5.55 -1.42 6.97
CA GLN A 28 -4.74 -2.05 8.02
C GLN A 28 -4.09 -3.34 7.52
N ALA A 29 -4.86 -4.22 6.87
CA ALA A 29 -4.35 -5.47 6.32
C ALA A 29 -3.26 -5.25 5.25
N GLN A 30 -3.37 -4.22 4.41
CA GLN A 30 -2.35 -3.88 3.41
C GLN A 30 -1.06 -3.37 4.06
N LEU A 31 -1.18 -2.60 5.14
CA LEU A 31 -0.02 -2.16 5.91
C LEU A 31 0.63 -3.34 6.63
N GLU A 32 -0.16 -4.28 7.18
CA GLU A 32 0.32 -5.49 7.87
C GLU A 32 1.04 -6.47 6.93
N ASP A 33 0.72 -6.45 5.64
CA ASP A 33 1.42 -7.26 4.62
C ASP A 33 2.87 -6.77 4.39
N VAL A 34 3.17 -5.52 4.76
CA VAL A 34 4.50 -4.94 4.63
C VAL A 34 5.45 -5.54 5.67
N LYS A 35 6.55 -6.11 5.19
CA LYS A 35 7.54 -6.78 6.03
C LYS A 35 8.11 -5.84 7.10
N GLY A 36 7.76 -6.09 8.37
CA GLY A 36 8.21 -5.31 9.54
C GLY A 36 7.18 -4.30 10.08
N LEU A 37 5.99 -4.25 9.46
CA LEU A 37 4.81 -3.51 9.89
C LEU A 37 3.82 -4.51 10.51
N GLY A 38 3.79 -4.61 11.84
CA GLY A 38 2.82 -5.45 12.54
C GLY A 38 1.48 -4.73 12.79
N PRO A 39 0.46 -5.43 13.32
CA PRO A 39 -0.87 -4.87 13.59
C PRO A 39 -0.84 -3.59 14.43
N VAL A 40 0.05 -3.53 15.43
CA VAL A 40 0.23 -2.36 16.30
C VAL A 40 0.69 -1.14 15.50
N LYS A 41 1.68 -1.31 14.61
CA LYS A 41 2.24 -0.24 13.78
C LYS A 41 1.25 0.18 12.69
N ALA A 42 0.57 -0.77 12.07
CA ALA A 42 -0.46 -0.49 11.07
C ALA A 42 -1.60 0.34 11.67
N LYS A 43 -2.08 -0.04 12.87
CA LYS A 43 -3.06 0.74 13.61
C LYS A 43 -2.56 2.14 13.94
N ALA A 44 -1.31 2.27 14.39
CA ALA A 44 -0.73 3.57 14.74
C ALA A 44 -0.66 4.53 13.53
N ILE A 45 -0.35 4.02 12.32
CA ILE A 45 -0.41 4.82 11.07
C ILE A 45 -1.83 5.35 10.84
N ILE A 46 -2.84 4.47 10.98
CA ILE A 46 -4.25 4.82 10.77
C ILE A 46 -4.71 5.85 11.80
N ASP A 47 -4.42 5.63 13.07
CA ASP A 47 -4.76 6.57 14.15
C ASP A 47 -4.07 7.93 13.93
N TYR A 48 -2.80 7.93 13.53
CA TYR A 48 -2.05 9.15 13.27
C TYR A 48 -2.68 9.94 12.12
N ARG A 49 -2.98 9.31 10.98
CA ARG A 49 -3.57 10.03 9.83
C ARG A 49 -4.99 10.52 10.09
N GLN A 50 -5.74 9.83 10.96
CA GLN A 50 -7.06 10.27 11.41
C GLN A 50 -6.99 11.50 12.32
N LYS A 51 -5.97 11.58 13.18
CA LYS A 51 -5.82 12.68 14.16
C LYS A 51 -5.06 13.89 13.62
N ASN A 52 -4.00 13.68 12.86
CA ASN A 52 -3.07 14.71 12.40
C ASN A 52 -3.24 15.05 10.91
N GLY A 53 -4.02 14.25 10.17
CA GLY A 53 -4.15 14.36 8.73
C GLY A 53 -3.14 13.50 7.95
N PRO A 54 -3.17 13.55 6.61
CA PRO A 54 -2.36 12.68 5.77
C PRO A 54 -0.85 12.94 5.93
N PHE A 55 -0.06 11.88 5.79
CA PHE A 55 1.40 11.95 5.77
C PHE A 55 1.87 12.66 4.51
N LYS A 56 2.79 13.63 4.68
CA LYS A 56 3.40 14.37 3.56
C LYS A 56 4.69 13.71 3.08
N THR A 57 5.38 13.06 3.99
CA THR A 57 6.66 12.38 3.75
C THR A 57 6.70 11.07 4.54
N LEU A 58 7.57 10.15 4.14
CA LEU A 58 7.82 8.93 4.92
C LEU A 58 8.53 9.22 6.25
N ASP A 59 9.24 10.35 6.37
CA ASP A 59 9.84 10.81 7.63
C ASP A 59 8.79 11.19 8.68
N ASP A 60 7.58 11.58 8.27
CA ASP A 60 6.49 11.84 9.21
C ASP A 60 6.07 10.57 9.98
N LEU A 61 6.44 9.37 9.52
CA LEU A 61 6.25 8.13 10.28
C LEU A 61 7.05 8.13 11.59
N ASP A 62 8.14 8.90 11.72
CA ASP A 62 8.90 9.03 12.98
C ASP A 62 8.08 9.70 14.09
N LYS A 63 7.03 10.44 13.72
CA LYS A 63 6.07 11.05 14.67
C LYS A 63 5.00 10.08 15.15
N VAL A 64 4.95 8.87 14.59
CA VAL A 64 4.00 7.82 14.95
C VAL A 64 4.62 6.94 16.02
N GLU A 65 3.92 6.77 17.15
CA GLU A 65 4.39 5.90 18.23
C GLU A 65 4.63 4.46 17.72
N GLY A 66 5.80 3.90 18.03
CA GLY A 66 6.20 2.56 17.60
C GLY A 66 6.96 2.50 16.27
N PHE A 67 7.20 3.64 15.62
CA PHE A 67 8.13 3.74 14.49
C PHE A 67 9.47 4.28 14.97
N GLY A 68 10.52 3.49 14.76
CA GLY A 68 11.90 3.94 14.93
C GLY A 68 12.60 4.03 13.58
N ARG A 69 13.66 4.84 13.49
CA ARG A 69 14.52 5.02 12.31
C ARG A 69 14.81 3.74 11.53
N LYS A 70 15.21 2.65 12.22
CA LYS A 70 15.49 1.34 11.58
C LYS A 70 14.28 0.71 10.89
N SER A 71 13.07 0.92 11.42
CA SER A 71 11.84 0.46 10.76
C SER A 71 11.56 1.33 9.55
N ILE A 72 11.64 2.66 9.71
CA ILE A 72 11.37 3.63 8.63
C ILE A 72 12.29 3.37 7.44
N ASP A 73 13.60 3.15 7.65
CA ASP A 73 14.55 2.84 6.57
C ASP A 73 14.15 1.61 5.74
N LYS A 74 13.70 0.53 6.40
CA LYS A 74 13.24 -0.67 5.71
C LYS A 74 11.93 -0.43 4.96
N LEU A 75 11.05 0.34 5.59
CA LEU A 75 9.74 0.66 5.05
C LEU A 75 9.81 1.64 3.88
N ARG A 76 10.86 2.45 3.76
CA ARG A 76 11.06 3.34 2.61
C ARG A 76 11.14 2.63 1.26
N ALA A 77 11.55 1.35 1.25
CA ALA A 77 11.56 0.53 0.04
C ALA A 77 10.16 0.01 -0.34
N GLU A 78 9.28 -0.15 0.64
CA GLU A 78 7.99 -0.85 0.50
C GLU A 78 6.78 0.11 0.59
N LEU A 79 6.96 1.30 1.14
CA LEU A 79 5.93 2.30 1.37
C LEU A 79 6.08 3.50 0.43
N SER A 80 4.96 4.10 0.07
CA SER A 80 4.90 5.31 -0.74
C SER A 80 3.96 6.36 -0.14
N ILE A 81 4.18 7.62 -0.52
CA ILE A 81 3.31 8.76 -0.20
C ILE A 81 2.84 9.36 -1.51
N GLY A 82 1.56 9.21 -1.83
CA GLY A 82 0.94 9.96 -2.91
C GLY A 82 1.26 9.47 -4.32
N ASN A 83 1.80 8.25 -4.48
CA ASN A 83 1.64 7.59 -5.77
C ASN A 83 0.21 7.07 -5.84
N ARG A 84 -0.72 7.92 -6.31
CA ARG A 84 -2.12 7.55 -6.55
C ARG A 84 -2.12 6.13 -7.12
N PRO A 85 -2.75 5.15 -6.43
CA PRO A 85 -2.97 3.86 -7.05
C PRO A 85 -3.66 4.17 -8.37
N VAL A 86 -3.09 3.69 -9.46
CA VAL A 86 -3.63 3.87 -10.82
C VAL A 86 -5.06 3.30 -10.96
N ALA A 87 -5.59 2.69 -9.90
CA ALA A 87 -6.97 2.25 -9.76
C ALA A 87 -7.99 3.37 -9.39
N ALA A 88 -7.57 4.57 -8.97
CA ALA A 88 -8.47 5.65 -8.56
C ALA A 88 -8.80 6.67 -9.68
N THR A 89 -8.42 6.43 -10.93
CA THR A 89 -8.77 7.31 -12.07
C THR A 89 -10.16 7.07 -12.65
N LYS A 90 -11.00 6.19 -12.07
CA LYS A 90 -12.39 6.02 -12.54
C LYS A 90 -13.45 6.84 -11.80
N ALA A 91 -13.09 7.71 -10.85
CA ALA A 91 -14.10 8.39 -10.02
C ALA A 91 -13.79 9.85 -9.62
N VAL A 92 -13.17 10.67 -10.47
CA VAL A 92 -13.30 12.14 -10.37
C VAL A 92 -13.34 12.74 -11.78
N ALA A 93 -14.44 12.49 -12.50
CA ALA A 93 -14.92 13.34 -13.58
C ALA A 93 -16.29 13.87 -13.13
N GLY A 94 -16.27 14.96 -12.37
CA GLY A 94 -17.45 15.46 -11.66
C GLY A 94 -17.38 16.95 -11.37
N LYS A 95 -17.37 17.73 -12.45
CA LYS A 95 -17.73 19.15 -12.61
C LYS A 95 -16.84 20.23 -11.94
N PRO A 96 -16.36 21.22 -12.72
CA PRO A 96 -15.79 22.43 -12.15
C PRO A 96 -16.93 23.29 -11.60
N VAL A 97 -16.85 23.65 -10.32
CA VAL A 97 -17.58 24.80 -9.79
C VAL A 97 -16.58 25.93 -9.70
N LYS A 98 -16.70 26.89 -10.63
CA LYS A 98 -16.08 28.20 -10.53
C LYS A 98 -17.23 29.22 -10.39
N PRO A 99 -17.11 30.23 -9.49
CA PRO A 99 -18.24 31.06 -9.06
C PRO A 99 -18.84 31.91 -10.17
#